data_AF-A0A6V7HZ43-F1
#
_entry.id   AF-A0A6V7HZ43-F1
#
_cell.length_a   1.000
_cell.length_b   1.000
_cell.length_c   1.000
_cell.angle_alpha   90.00
_cell.angle_beta   90.00
_cell.angle_gamma   90.00
#
_symmetry.space_group_name_H-M   'P 1'
#
loop_
_entity.id
_entity.type
_entity.pdbx_description
1 polymer ?
#
loop_
_entity_poly.entity_id
_entity_poly.type
_entity_poly.pdbx_seq_one_letter_code
_entity_poly.pdbx_strand_id
1 'polypeptide(L)' 'PVMEKSEGWGPSSAAVMLPSTTMDPIIEQMSNLRSYIKQARAECKYDEVATLESNLRELQSAYFAMKQTSDE' A
#
# COMPACT_ATOMS: atom_id res chain seq x y z
N PRO A 1 -2.11 -33.30 -4.29
CA PRO A 1 -1.48 -31.99 -4.57
C PRO A 1 -1.67 -31.04 -3.38
N VAL A 2 -0.64 -30.88 -2.56
CA VAL A 2 -0.65 -29.88 -1.48
C VAL A 2 -0.55 -28.53 -2.15
N MET A 3 -1.66 -27.78 -2.19
CA MET A 3 -1.62 -26.37 -2.48
C MET A 3 -0.91 -25.73 -1.29
N GLU A 4 0.38 -25.48 -1.44
CA GLU A 4 1.15 -24.63 -0.54
C GLU A 4 0.52 -23.24 -0.64
N LYS A 5 -0.45 -23.01 0.25
CA LYS A 5 -1.20 -21.77 0.34
C LYS A 5 -0.21 -20.79 0.94
N SER A 6 0.50 -20.05 0.09
CA SER A 6 1.39 -18.96 0.48
C SER A 6 0.70 -18.20 1.60
N GLU A 7 1.29 -18.24 2.79
CA GLU A 7 0.75 -17.56 3.96
C GLU A 7 0.78 -16.06 3.67
N GLY A 8 -0.32 -15.57 3.08
CA GLY A 8 -0.48 -14.17 2.71
C GLY A 8 -0.24 -13.32 3.94
N TRP A 9 0.73 -12.42 3.85
CA TRP A 9 1.03 -11.56 4.96
C TRP A 9 -0.11 -10.55 5.13
N GLY A 10 -0.68 -10.53 6.34
CA GLY A 10 -1.61 -9.50 6.76
C GLY A 10 -0.88 -8.53 7.68
N PRO A 11 -0.91 -7.21 7.43
CA PRO A 11 -0.40 -6.25 8.39
C PRO A 11 -1.11 -6.45 9.72
N SER A 12 -0.34 -6.54 10.82
CA SER A 12 -0.92 -6.50 12.16
C SER A 12 -1.72 -5.21 12.23
N SER A 13 -2.98 -5.30 12.67
CA SER A 13 -3.90 -4.15 12.78
C SER A 13 -3.40 -3.19 13.87
N ALA A 14 -2.27 -2.52 13.62
CA ALA A 14 -1.75 -1.42 14.40
C ALA A 14 -2.53 -0.19 13.94
N ALA A 15 -3.73 -0.08 14.53
CA ALA A 15 -4.62 1.04 14.42
C ALA A 15 -3.88 2.36 14.67
N VAL A 16 -3.65 3.14 13.62
CA VAL A 16 -3.86 4.60 13.60
C VAL A 16 -4.21 4.99 12.17
N MET A 17 -5.46 4.77 11.79
CA MET A 17 -6.07 5.42 10.62
C MET A 17 -7.33 6.09 11.14
N LEU A 18 -7.17 7.26 11.75
CA LEU A 18 -8.29 8.18 11.88
C LEU A 18 -8.47 8.77 10.47
N PRO A 19 -9.54 8.40 9.73
CA PRO A 19 -9.77 9.00 8.43
C PRO A 19 -10.07 10.48 8.66
N SER A 20 -9.12 11.34 8.35
CA SER A 20 -9.41 12.73 8.06
C SER A 20 -10.35 12.70 6.86
N THR A 21 -11.64 13.01 7.05
CA THR A 21 -12.72 13.02 6.03
C THR A 21 -12.49 14.02 4.88
N THR A 22 -11.24 14.43 4.65
CA THR A 22 -10.79 15.45 3.71
C THR A 22 -9.60 15.00 2.84
N MET A 23 -9.08 13.79 3.02
CA MET A 23 -7.93 13.27 2.25
C MET A 23 -8.42 12.49 1.02
N ASP A 24 -7.77 12.70 -0.13
CA ASP A 24 -8.05 11.95 -1.36
C ASP A 24 -7.88 10.43 -1.10
N PRO A 25 -8.82 9.58 -1.56
CA PRO A 25 -8.79 8.14 -1.29
C PRO A 25 -7.51 7.46 -1.82
N ILE A 26 -6.94 8.01 -2.90
CA ILE A 26 -5.67 7.53 -3.46
C ILE A 26 -4.49 7.91 -2.56
N ILE A 27 -4.50 9.09 -1.93
CA ILE A 27 -3.44 9.51 -1.00
C ILE A 27 -3.52 8.70 0.29
N GLU A 28 -4.72 8.43 0.79
CA GLU A 28 -4.92 7.54 1.94
C GLU A 28 -4.32 6.16 1.66
N GLN A 29 -4.58 5.59 0.48
CA GLN A 29 -4.04 4.29 0.11
C GLN A 29 -2.51 4.28 -0.02
N MET A 30 -1.89 5.37 -0.48
CA MET A 30 -0.42 5.50 -0.43
C MET A 30 0.11 5.50 1.01
N SER A 31 -0.60 6.13 1.95
CA SER A 31 -0.25 6.14 3.37
C SER A 31 -0.34 4.73 3.98
N ASN A 32 -1.39 3.98 3.62
CA ASN A 32 -1.56 2.58 4.03
C ASN A 32 -0.40 1.71 3.54
N LEU A 33 -0.06 1.79 2.25
CA LEU A 33 1.05 1.04 1.66
C LEU A 33 2.39 1.35 2.33
N ARG A 34 2.68 2.63 2.63
CA ARG A 34 3.90 3.02 3.37
C ARG A 34 3.95 2.41 4.76
N SER A 35 2.82 2.32 5.45
CA SER A 35 2.73 1.69 6.77
C SER A 35 2.93 0.18 6.68
N TYR A 36 2.38 -0.45 5.64
CA TYR A 36 2.55 -1.89 5.41
C TYR A 36 3.97 -2.26 5.02
N ILE A 37 4.64 -1.48 4.16
CA ILE A 37 6.06 -1.68 3.83
C ILE A 37 6.92 -1.67 5.10
N LYS A 38 6.66 -0.74 6.02
CA LYS A 38 7.37 -0.68 7.31
C LYS A 38 7.15 -1.94 8.15
N GLN A 39 5.92 -2.44 8.22
CA GLN A 39 5.60 -3.66 8.97
C GLN A 39 6.21 -4.91 8.32
N ALA A 40 6.05 -5.09 7.01
CA ALA A 40 6.62 -6.20 6.26
C ALA A 40 8.15 -6.24 6.38
N ARG A 41 8.80 -5.07 6.37
CA ARG A 41 10.24 -4.95 6.59
C ARG A 41 10.65 -5.29 8.03
N ALA A 42 9.85 -4.90 9.02
CA ALA A 42 10.08 -5.25 10.42
C ALA A 42 9.89 -6.76 10.69
N GLU A 43 9.02 -7.42 9.93
CA GLU A 43 8.80 -8.87 9.97
C GLU A 43 9.72 -9.65 9.01
N CYS A 44 10.72 -8.99 8.41
CA CYS A 44 11.66 -9.59 7.44
C CYS A 44 10.99 -10.27 6.22
N LYS A 45 9.79 -9.83 5.85
CA LYS A 45 9.05 -10.35 4.68
C LYS A 45 9.38 -9.56 3.42
N TYR A 46 10.59 -9.77 2.91
CA TYR A 46 11.13 -8.98 1.79
C TYR A 46 10.36 -9.17 0.47
N ASP A 47 9.78 -10.33 0.22
CA ASP A 47 8.92 -10.56 -0.97
C ASP A 47 7.65 -9.69 -0.92
N GLU A 48 7.05 -9.55 0.26
CA GLU A 48 5.89 -8.69 0.49
C GLU A 48 6.28 -7.22 0.40
N VAL A 49 7.46 -6.84 0.90
CA VAL A 49 8.01 -5.48 0.74
C VAL A 49 8.12 -5.12 -0.73
N ALA A 50 8.71 -5.99 -1.56
CA ALA A 50 8.87 -5.74 -2.99
C ALA A 50 7.51 -5.59 -3.70
N THR A 51 6.53 -6.43 -3.33
CA THR A 51 5.16 -6.35 -3.84
C THR A 51 4.48 -5.03 -3.47
N LEU A 52 4.58 -4.61 -2.21
CA LEU A 52 4.00 -3.36 -1.72
C LEU A 52 4.68 -2.11 -2.31
N GLU A 53 6.00 -2.17 -2.55
CA GLU A 53 6.74 -1.11 -3.23
C GLU A 53 6.31 -0.95 -4.70
N SER A 54 6.09 -2.06 -5.42
CA SER A 54 5.52 -2.00 -6.79
C SER A 54 4.13 -1.36 -6.76
N ASN A 55 3.27 -1.80 -5.84
CA ASN A 55 1.93 -1.27 -5.71
C ASN A 55 1.92 0.24 -5.40
N LEU A 56 2.84 0.69 -4.53
CA LEU A 56 3.00 2.11 -4.23
C LEU A 56 3.40 2.93 -5.45
N ARG A 57 4.34 2.42 -6.27
CA ARG A 57 4.79 3.09 -7.50
C ARG A 57 3.68 3.18 -8.55
N GLU A 58 2.90 2.12 -8.71
CA GLU A 58 1.75 2.09 -9.62
C GLU A 58 0.70 3.12 -9.16
N LEU A 59 0.40 3.16 -7.87
CA LEU A 59 -0.57 4.09 -7.29
C LEU A 59 -0.11 5.55 -7.45
N GLN A 60 1.18 5.84 -7.27
CA GLN A 60 1.76 7.16 -7.54
C GLN A 60 1.65 7.57 -9.00
N SER A 61 1.86 6.62 -9.91
CA SER A 61 1.74 6.88 -11.35
C SER A 61 0.29 7.18 -11.74
N ALA A 62 -0.67 6.41 -11.21
CA ALA A 62 -2.09 6.64 -11.41
C ALA A 62 -2.54 7.99 -10.84
N TYR A 63 -2.08 8.35 -9.64
CA TYR A 63 -2.36 9.67 -9.05
C TYR A 63 -1.85 10.81 -9.92
N PHE A 64 -0.61 10.72 -10.41
CA PHE A 64 -0.02 11.75 -11.26
C PHE A 64 -0.74 11.87 -12.62
N ALA A 65 -1.15 10.75 -13.21
CA ALA A 65 -1.96 10.74 -14.42
C ALA A 65 -3.31 11.44 -14.19
N MET A 66 -4.00 11.13 -13.09
CA MET A 66 -5.29 11.74 -12.75
C MET A 66 -5.19 13.25 -12.50
N LYS A 67 -4.09 13.70 -11.88
CA LYS A 67 -3.82 15.13 -11.66
C LYS A 67 -3.51 15.87 -12.97
N GLN A 68 -2.82 15.24 -13.93
CA GLN A 68 -2.58 15.83 -15.26
C GLN A 68 -3.86 15.92 -16.10
N THR A 69 -4.72 14.90 -16.08
CA THR A 69 -6.00 14.94 -16.83
C THR A 69 -7.02 15.91 -16.26
N SER A 70 -6.82 16.39 -15.03
CA SER A 70 -7.72 17.36 -14.38
C SER A 70 -7.30 18.81 -14.63
N ASP A 71 -6.12 19.04 -15.21
CA ASP A 71 -5.53 20.36 -15.49
C ASP A 71 -5.67 20.74 -16.99
N GLU A 72 -6.36 19.93 -17.79
CA GLU A 72 -6.66 20.16 -19.22
C GLU A 72 -8.13 20.50 -19.47
#